data_AF-N6UNQ5-F1
#
_entry.id   AF-N6UNQ5-F1
#
_cell.length_a   1.000
_cell.length_b   1.000
_cell.length_c   1.000
_cell.angle_alpha   90.00
_cell.angle_beta   90.00
_cell.angle_gamma   90.00
#
_symmetry.space_group_name_H-M   'P 1'
#
loop_
_entity.id
_entity.type
_entity.pdbx_description
1 polymer ?
#
loop_
_entity_poly.entity_id
_entity_poly.type
_entity_poly.pdbx_seq_one_letter_code
_entity_poly.pdbx_strand_id
1 'polypeptide(L)'
;MVAIYPVLCLLVAVVSGKFSFFFIVIIGQIFQLQTASGFVELSETEHVQMAEEKAELEEMIAAKQMVDKMKAGIGGSTIAIHTPSGRQFIHRHRWILICPGKISFENGHCSGDSLQSLNSFEPATDQEFCYIKNRPAINGTLCLSPQPVNFYMENNTLICQRTSKFFPVLMVSIEDYIKTCKAITNRVTYVYFSNDKDPTHVELPSRNQRLRCDDQRTVENYKYNFAARHLVAKAAKLAEVCVFTEEDLLTVGGLSQR
;
A
#
# COMPACT_ATOMS: atom_id res chain seq x y z
N MET A 1 -10.79 27.60 14.55
CA MET A 1 -11.98 27.33 15.38
C MET A 1 -11.91 25.87 15.83
N VAL A 2 -11.37 25.64 17.01
CA VAL A 2 -11.33 24.33 17.67
C VAL A 2 -11.91 24.54 19.05
N ALA A 3 -13.02 23.86 19.36
CA ALA A 3 -13.68 23.92 20.64
C ALA A 3 -12.97 22.94 21.60
N ILE A 4 -12.32 23.48 22.63
CA ILE A 4 -11.78 22.70 23.74
C ILE A 4 -12.86 22.67 24.83
N TYR A 5 -13.39 21.48 25.11
CA TYR A 5 -14.27 21.24 26.25
C TYR A 5 -13.45 21.16 27.55
N PRO A 6 -13.83 21.85 28.63
CA PRO A 6 -13.34 21.51 29.96
C PRO A 6 -14.23 20.41 30.55
N VAL A 7 -13.60 19.26 30.83
CA VAL A 7 -14.16 18.20 31.69
C VAL A 7 -14.19 18.74 33.11
N LEU A 8 -15.38 19.12 33.57
CA LEU A 8 -15.64 19.49 34.95
C LEU A 8 -16.02 18.22 35.73
N CYS A 9 -15.06 17.61 36.40
CA CYS A 9 -15.31 16.56 37.39
C CYS A 9 -15.97 17.19 38.63
N LEU A 10 -17.30 17.13 38.73
CA LEU A 10 -18.02 17.42 39.96
C LEU A 10 -18.19 16.12 40.77
N LEU A 11 -17.35 15.94 41.79
CA LEU A 11 -17.58 14.98 42.87
C LEU A 11 -18.53 15.63 43.88
N VAL A 12 -19.80 15.25 43.86
CA VAL A 12 -20.77 15.60 44.90
C VAL A 12 -20.92 14.40 45.83
N ALA A 13 -20.26 14.46 46.99
CA ALA A 13 -20.56 13.59 48.12
C ALA A 13 -21.77 14.18 48.86
N VAL A 14 -22.93 13.54 48.75
CA VAL A 14 -24.11 13.88 49.56
C VAL A 14 -24.01 13.11 50.87
N VAL A 15 -23.54 13.78 51.93
CA VAL A 15 -23.70 13.33 53.31
C VAL A 15 -24.97 13.97 53.86
N SER A 16 -25.97 13.14 54.13
CA SER A 16 -27.22 13.52 54.77
C SER A 16 -26.99 13.77 56.27
N GLY A 17 -27.06 15.04 56.68
CA GLY A 17 -26.96 15.38 58.09
C GLY A 17 -27.20 16.86 58.34
N LYS A 18 -28.42 17.18 58.81
CA LYS A 18 -28.87 18.48 59.32
C LYS A 18 -27.74 19.26 60.00
N PHE A 19 -27.43 20.49 59.57
CA PHE A 19 -27.08 21.60 60.48
C PHE A 19 -27.15 22.96 59.78
N SER A 20 -27.71 23.92 60.52
CA SER A 20 -27.95 25.32 60.20
C SER A 20 -26.69 26.17 60.05
N PHE A 21 -26.80 27.16 59.16
CA PHE A 21 -26.31 28.55 59.25
C PHE A 21 -24.81 28.88 59.40
N PHE A 22 -24.45 29.97 58.67
CA PHE A 22 -23.28 30.85 58.79
C PHE A 22 -21.91 30.31 58.36
N PHE A 23 -21.44 30.74 57.17
CA PHE A 23 -20.07 31.19 56.86
C PHE A 23 -20.09 31.78 55.44
N ILE A 24 -20.48 33.06 55.27
CA ILE A 24 -19.57 34.21 55.14
C ILE A 24 -18.39 33.95 54.18
N VAL A 25 -18.58 34.40 52.93
CA VAL A 25 -17.66 35.22 52.14
C VAL A 25 -16.17 35.12 52.53
N ILE A 26 -15.42 34.28 51.83
CA ILE A 26 -14.04 34.55 51.42
C ILE A 26 -13.91 34.11 49.95
N ILE A 27 -14.60 34.84 49.07
CA ILE A 27 -14.21 34.93 47.65
C ILE A 27 -13.38 36.20 47.56
N GLY A 28 -12.10 36.05 47.23
CA GLY A 28 -11.22 37.16 46.91
C GLY A 28 -9.93 37.13 47.71
N GLN A 29 -8.80 37.23 47.00
CA GLN A 29 -7.46 37.52 47.52
C GLN A 29 -6.46 36.33 47.68
N ILE A 30 -6.52 35.26 46.88
CA ILE A 30 -5.31 34.44 46.59
C ILE A 30 -5.27 33.99 45.11
N PHE A 31 -5.58 34.89 44.19
CA PHE A 31 -5.31 34.69 42.75
C PHE A 31 -4.83 36.02 42.16
N GLN A 32 -3.82 36.59 42.79
CA GLN A 32 -3.02 37.70 42.27
C GLN A 32 -1.57 37.29 42.53
N LEU A 33 -0.75 37.36 41.48
CA LEU A 33 0.66 36.94 41.39
C LEU A 33 0.92 35.45 41.09
N GLN A 34 0.59 35.02 39.87
CA GLN A 34 1.50 34.23 39.03
C GLN A 34 1.05 34.29 37.57
N THR A 35 0.96 35.50 37.03
CA THR A 35 0.77 35.76 35.60
C THR A 35 1.85 36.72 35.13
N ALA A 36 3.08 36.24 35.02
CA ALA A 36 4.11 36.91 34.23
C ALA A 36 5.23 35.91 33.91
N SER A 37 5.59 35.86 32.63
CA SER A 37 6.71 35.14 32.01
C SER A 37 6.71 33.62 32.15
N GLY A 38 6.12 32.95 31.15
CA GLY A 38 6.22 31.49 30.97
C GLY A 38 5.25 30.93 29.92
N PHE A 39 4.30 31.74 29.46
CA PHE A 39 3.45 31.42 28.32
C PHE A 39 3.99 32.13 27.07
N VAL A 40 3.91 31.43 25.93
CA VAL A 40 4.36 31.82 24.58
C VAL A 40 5.78 31.37 24.24
N GLU A 41 5.92 30.05 24.02
CA GLU A 41 6.84 29.48 23.02
C GLU A 41 6.49 28.01 22.66
N LEU A 42 5.52 27.38 23.34
CA LEU A 42 5.07 26.01 23.04
C LEU A 42 4.08 25.87 21.86
N SER A 43 3.41 26.96 21.46
CA SER A 43 2.39 26.92 20.39
C SER A 43 3.00 26.85 18.98
N GLU A 44 4.14 27.49 18.74
CA GLU A 44 4.77 27.47 17.41
C GLU A 44 5.45 26.13 17.13
N THR A 45 6.06 25.49 18.13
CA THR A 45 6.71 24.18 17.96
C THR A 45 5.73 23.05 17.68
N GLU A 46 4.55 23.04 18.34
CA GLU A 46 3.52 22.02 18.09
C GLU A 46 2.89 22.15 16.70
N HIS A 47 2.68 23.39 16.22
CA HIS A 47 2.17 23.63 14.86
C HIS A 47 3.18 23.25 13.77
N VAL A 48 4.47 23.46 14.00
CA VAL A 48 5.54 23.05 13.06
C VAL A 48 5.67 21.53 13.01
N GLN A 49 5.67 20.84 14.16
CA GLN A 49 5.75 19.37 14.21
C GLN A 49 4.56 18.69 13.51
N MET A 50 3.34 19.22 13.70
CA MET A 50 2.14 18.68 13.06
C MET A 50 2.13 18.92 11.53
N ALA A 51 2.70 20.03 11.07
CA ALA A 51 2.84 20.31 9.65
C ALA A 51 3.88 19.38 8.97
N GLU A 52 4.98 19.08 9.67
CA GLU A 52 6.01 18.15 9.22
C GLU A 52 5.47 16.72 9.13
N GLU A 53 4.81 16.20 10.18
CA GLU A 53 4.20 14.86 10.18
C GLU A 53 3.16 14.70 9.06
N LYS A 54 2.36 15.74 8.81
CA LYS A 54 1.39 15.75 7.72
C LYS A 54 2.07 15.68 6.35
N ALA A 55 3.11 16.48 6.13
CA ALA A 55 3.86 16.47 4.86
C ALA A 55 4.52 15.10 4.63
N GLU A 56 5.06 14.49 5.69
CA GLU A 56 5.58 13.12 5.60
C GLU A 56 4.49 12.12 5.24
N LEU A 57 3.32 12.17 5.87
CA LEU A 57 2.22 11.28 5.53
C LEU A 57 1.75 11.44 4.08
N GLU A 58 1.64 12.67 3.59
CA GLU A 58 1.24 12.95 2.21
C GLU A 58 2.24 12.37 1.20
N GLU A 59 3.53 12.53 1.44
CA GLU A 59 4.58 11.95 0.59
C GLU A 59 4.57 10.40 0.65
N MET A 60 4.27 9.80 1.81
CA MET A 60 4.11 8.33 1.92
C MET A 60 2.92 7.83 1.10
N ILE A 61 1.78 8.52 1.17
CA ILE A 61 0.59 8.18 0.40
C ILE A 61 0.88 8.29 -1.10
N ALA A 62 1.56 9.35 -1.54
CA ALA A 62 1.93 9.55 -2.94
C ALA A 62 2.88 8.45 -3.44
N ALA A 63 3.91 8.11 -2.65
CA ALA A 63 4.84 7.02 -2.98
C ALA A 63 4.12 5.67 -3.08
N LYS A 64 3.22 5.37 -2.14
CA LYS A 64 2.40 4.15 -2.16
C LYS A 64 1.53 4.08 -3.41
N GLN A 65 0.84 5.16 -3.76
CA GLN A 65 0.00 5.22 -4.97
C GLN A 65 0.82 5.02 -6.25
N MET A 66 2.03 5.60 -6.30
CA MET A 66 2.95 5.41 -7.42
C MET A 66 3.33 3.93 -7.58
N VAL A 67 3.71 3.26 -6.49
CA VAL A 67 4.04 1.83 -6.52
C VAL A 67 2.84 0.99 -6.89
N ASP A 68 1.65 1.28 -6.37
CA ASP A 68 0.45 0.53 -6.72
C ASP A 68 0.11 0.66 -8.21
N LYS A 69 0.34 1.85 -8.82
CA LYS A 69 0.25 2.06 -10.27
C LYS A 69 1.29 1.24 -11.03
N MET A 70 2.54 1.25 -10.59
CA MET A 70 3.62 0.47 -11.19
C MET A 70 3.36 -1.03 -11.07
N LYS A 71 2.93 -1.54 -9.91
CA LYS A 71 2.52 -2.95 -9.74
C LYS A 71 1.41 -3.33 -10.70
N ALA A 72 0.48 -2.42 -10.96
CA ALA A 72 -0.62 -2.63 -11.89
C ALA A 72 -0.23 -2.46 -13.38
N GLY A 73 0.99 -2.04 -13.70
CA GLY A 73 1.44 -1.77 -15.06
C GLY A 73 0.70 -0.60 -15.71
N ILE A 74 0.33 0.42 -14.92
CA ILE A 74 -0.22 1.69 -15.43
C ILE A 74 0.93 2.54 -15.97
N GLY A 75 0.73 3.23 -17.09
CA GLY A 75 1.76 4.06 -17.72
C GLY A 75 2.96 3.30 -18.30
N GLY A 76 2.86 1.97 -18.43
CA GLY A 76 3.99 1.11 -18.78
C GLY A 76 3.62 -0.38 -18.81
N SER A 77 4.57 -1.25 -18.46
CA SER A 77 4.35 -2.69 -18.33
C SER A 77 5.18 -3.25 -17.18
N THR A 78 4.64 -4.21 -16.44
CA THR A 78 5.29 -4.76 -15.25
C THR A 78 5.39 -6.25 -15.36
N ILE A 79 6.57 -6.81 -15.14
CA ILE A 79 6.74 -8.25 -14.99
C ILE A 79 6.66 -8.57 -13.49
N ALA A 80 5.66 -9.34 -13.09
CA ALA A 80 5.53 -9.88 -11.74
C ALA A 80 6.09 -11.31 -11.70
N ILE A 81 7.11 -11.53 -10.88
CA ILE A 81 7.80 -12.82 -10.72
C ILE A 81 7.51 -13.35 -9.33
N HIS A 82 6.80 -14.47 -9.28
CA HIS A 82 6.36 -15.09 -8.03
C HIS A 82 7.36 -16.14 -7.56
N THR A 83 7.83 -16.02 -6.33
CA THR A 83 8.68 -17.02 -5.64
C THR A 83 7.81 -17.80 -4.65
N PRO A 84 8.00 -19.12 -4.45
CA PRO A 84 9.03 -19.98 -5.07
C PRO A 84 8.67 -20.54 -6.44
N SER A 85 7.43 -20.43 -6.91
CA SER A 85 6.98 -21.11 -8.15
C SER A 85 7.73 -20.70 -9.42
N GLY A 86 8.33 -19.50 -9.43
CA GLY A 86 9.01 -18.93 -10.58
C GLY A 86 8.06 -18.46 -11.69
N ARG A 87 6.74 -18.53 -11.49
CA ARG A 87 5.75 -18.09 -12.48
C ARG A 87 5.88 -16.58 -12.70
N GLN A 88 5.74 -16.19 -13.96
CA GLN A 88 5.87 -14.82 -14.42
C GLN A 88 4.56 -14.37 -15.06
N PHE A 89 4.13 -13.16 -14.73
CA PHE A 89 2.97 -12.53 -15.33
C PHE A 89 3.33 -11.13 -15.79
N ILE A 90 2.69 -10.67 -16.85
CA ILE A 90 2.80 -9.29 -17.33
C ILE A 90 1.56 -8.54 -16.85
N HIS A 91 1.76 -7.52 -16.04
CA HIS A 91 0.70 -6.58 -15.68
C HIS A 91 0.72 -5.40 -16.65
N ARG A 92 -0.42 -5.10 -17.25
CA ARG A 92 -0.60 -3.93 -18.13
C ARG A 92 -1.97 -3.35 -17.91
N HIS A 93 -2.02 -2.08 -17.50
CA HIS A 93 -3.27 -1.37 -17.24
C HIS A 93 -4.24 -2.13 -16.32
N ARG A 94 -3.70 -2.76 -15.26
CA ARG A 94 -4.38 -3.62 -14.27
C ARG A 94 -4.79 -5.02 -14.75
N TRP A 95 -4.47 -5.40 -15.99
CA TRP A 95 -4.71 -6.74 -16.49
C TRP A 95 -3.52 -7.64 -16.21
N ILE A 96 -3.79 -8.88 -15.81
CA ILE A 96 -2.76 -9.91 -15.65
C ILE A 96 -2.74 -10.76 -16.92
N LEU A 97 -1.59 -10.78 -17.59
CA LEU A 97 -1.38 -11.42 -18.88
C LEU A 97 -0.26 -12.46 -18.78
N ILE A 98 -0.34 -13.46 -19.64
CA ILE A 98 0.67 -14.50 -19.83
C ILE A 98 1.35 -14.28 -21.17
N CYS A 99 2.68 -14.35 -21.16
CA CYS A 99 3.48 -14.42 -22.38
C CYS A 99 3.70 -15.90 -22.77
N PRO A 100 3.14 -16.39 -23.89
CA PRO A 100 3.38 -17.77 -24.36
C PRO A 100 4.81 -17.96 -24.89
N GLY A 101 5.48 -16.87 -25.28
CA GLY A 101 6.85 -16.87 -25.76
C GLY A 101 7.85 -16.40 -24.70
N LYS A 102 8.87 -15.66 -25.14
CA LYS A 102 9.90 -15.09 -24.26
C LYS A 102 9.60 -13.62 -23.99
N ILE A 103 9.79 -13.17 -22.76
CA ILE A 103 9.70 -11.74 -22.44
C ILE A 103 11.05 -11.10 -22.77
N SER A 104 11.03 -10.09 -23.63
CA SER A 104 12.17 -9.23 -23.95
C SER A 104 12.53 -8.38 -22.75
N PHE A 105 13.79 -8.45 -22.35
CA PHE A 105 14.30 -7.75 -21.18
C PHE A 105 14.65 -6.29 -21.43
N GLU A 106 14.63 -5.84 -22.68
CA GLU A 106 14.96 -4.47 -23.05
C GLU A 106 13.75 -3.55 -22.97
N ASN A 107 12.54 -4.10 -23.10
CA ASN A 107 11.31 -3.31 -23.23
C ASN A 107 10.08 -3.98 -22.61
N GLY A 108 10.23 -5.15 -21.97
CA GLY A 108 9.12 -5.89 -21.36
C GLY A 108 8.11 -6.49 -22.35
N HIS A 109 8.42 -6.50 -23.65
CA HIS A 109 7.51 -7.08 -24.66
C HIS A 109 7.57 -8.60 -24.70
N CYS A 110 6.45 -9.25 -24.96
CA CYS A 110 6.42 -10.68 -25.24
C CYS A 110 6.77 -10.94 -26.72
N SER A 111 7.83 -11.69 -26.99
CA SER A 111 8.17 -12.20 -28.33
C SER A 111 7.51 -13.58 -28.52
N GLY A 112 6.54 -13.67 -29.43
CA GLY A 112 5.92 -14.93 -29.86
C GLY A 112 5.44 -14.84 -31.31
N ASP A 113 5.29 -15.98 -31.99
CA ASP A 113 4.94 -16.08 -33.42
C ASP A 113 3.51 -15.65 -33.79
N SER A 114 2.75 -15.10 -32.84
CA SER A 114 1.33 -14.73 -33.01
C SER A 114 1.14 -13.22 -33.02
N LEU A 115 0.30 -12.73 -33.94
CA LEU A 115 -0.22 -11.35 -34.02
C LEU A 115 -0.98 -10.90 -32.75
N GLN A 116 -1.15 -11.78 -31.76
CA GLN A 116 -1.56 -11.48 -30.39
C GLN A 116 -0.55 -12.14 -29.44
N SER A 117 0.45 -11.37 -28.99
CA SER A 117 1.58 -11.89 -28.22
C SER A 117 1.29 -12.10 -26.73
N LEU A 118 0.10 -11.74 -26.24
CA LEU A 118 -0.27 -11.84 -24.82
C LEU A 118 -1.63 -12.52 -24.68
N ASN A 119 -1.67 -13.54 -23.84
CA ASN A 119 -2.92 -14.20 -23.44
C ASN A 119 -3.38 -13.63 -22.10
N SER A 120 -4.69 -13.57 -21.87
CA SER A 120 -5.18 -13.22 -20.53
C SER A 120 -4.90 -14.36 -19.56
N PHE A 121 -4.54 -14.04 -18.32
CA PHE A 121 -4.46 -15.05 -17.28
C PHE A 121 -5.87 -15.44 -16.83
N GLU A 122 -6.19 -16.73 -16.97
CA GLU A 122 -7.48 -17.29 -16.56
C GLU A 122 -7.23 -18.36 -15.48
N PRO A 123 -7.41 -18.05 -14.19
CA PRO A 123 -7.17 -19.01 -13.12
C PRO A 123 -8.21 -20.13 -13.19
N ALA A 124 -7.74 -21.36 -13.35
CA ALA A 124 -8.55 -22.57 -13.45
C ALA A 124 -8.85 -23.20 -12.08
N THR A 125 -8.09 -22.85 -11.05
CA THR A 125 -8.25 -23.36 -9.68
C THR A 125 -8.12 -22.22 -8.66
N ASP A 126 -8.69 -22.40 -7.47
CA ASP A 126 -8.61 -21.43 -6.37
C ASP A 126 -7.16 -21.09 -6.00
N GLN A 127 -6.24 -22.07 -6.12
CA GLN A 127 -4.81 -21.87 -5.88
C GLN A 127 -4.17 -20.90 -6.87
N GLU A 128 -4.65 -20.84 -8.11
CA GLU A 128 -4.12 -19.91 -9.11
C GLU A 128 -4.50 -18.46 -8.81
N PHE A 129 -5.56 -18.22 -8.03
CA PHE A 129 -5.87 -16.86 -7.56
C PHE A 129 -4.79 -16.30 -6.61
N CYS A 130 -3.88 -17.13 -6.10
CA CYS A 130 -2.74 -16.66 -5.32
C CYS A 130 -1.79 -15.75 -6.10
N TYR A 131 -1.78 -15.83 -7.44
CA TYR A 131 -1.00 -14.95 -8.29
C TYR A 131 -1.61 -13.55 -8.45
N ILE A 132 -2.85 -13.33 -8.00
CA ILE A 132 -3.53 -12.04 -8.03
C ILE A 132 -3.21 -11.26 -6.75
N LYS A 133 -2.34 -10.25 -6.86
CA LYS A 133 -1.92 -9.40 -5.74
C LYS A 133 -2.65 -8.05 -5.67
N ASN A 134 -3.07 -7.51 -6.82
CA ASN A 134 -3.85 -6.28 -6.86
C ASN A 134 -5.33 -6.61 -6.61
N ARG A 135 -5.80 -6.39 -5.39
CA ARG A 135 -7.14 -6.80 -4.95
C ARG A 135 -7.73 -5.80 -3.96
N PRO A 136 -9.02 -5.44 -4.09
CA PRO A 136 -9.72 -4.74 -3.03
C PRO A 136 -9.90 -5.68 -1.83
N ALA A 137 -9.72 -5.12 -0.64
CA ALA A 137 -9.93 -5.78 0.64
C ALA A 137 -10.88 -4.93 1.48
N ILE A 138 -12.04 -5.48 1.84
CA ILE A 138 -13.04 -4.78 2.67
C ILE A 138 -13.57 -5.77 3.70
N ASN A 139 -13.61 -5.35 4.96
CA ASN A 139 -14.15 -6.14 6.08
C ASN A 139 -13.56 -7.57 6.20
N GLY A 140 -12.26 -7.73 5.92
CA GLY A 140 -11.61 -9.05 6.00
C GLY A 140 -11.87 -9.98 4.81
N THR A 141 -12.56 -9.51 3.77
CA THR A 141 -12.84 -10.25 2.54
C THR A 141 -12.10 -9.63 1.36
N LEU A 142 -11.64 -10.48 0.44
CA LEU A 142 -10.94 -10.13 -0.79
C LEU A 142 -11.83 -10.45 -1.99
N CYS A 143 -11.84 -9.55 -2.99
CA CYS A 143 -12.31 -9.86 -4.33
C CYS A 143 -11.10 -10.07 -5.24
N LEU A 144 -10.93 -11.28 -5.76
CA LEU A 144 -9.80 -11.63 -6.62
C LEU A 144 -10.29 -11.83 -8.05
N SER A 145 -9.62 -11.18 -9.00
CA SER A 145 -9.82 -11.39 -10.43
C SER A 145 -8.53 -11.06 -11.20
N PRO A 146 -8.23 -11.73 -12.32
CA PRO A 146 -7.11 -11.36 -13.19
C PRO A 146 -7.30 -10.01 -13.90
N GLN A 147 -8.46 -9.38 -13.73
CA GLN A 147 -8.83 -8.08 -14.28
C GLN A 147 -9.40 -7.15 -13.21
N PRO A 148 -9.57 -5.86 -13.50
CA PRO A 148 -10.36 -4.97 -12.65
C PRO A 148 -11.72 -5.60 -12.31
N VAL A 149 -11.97 -5.76 -11.01
CA VAL A 149 -13.23 -6.28 -10.47
C VAL A 149 -14.11 -5.11 -10.07
N ASN A 150 -15.38 -5.16 -10.43
CA ASN A 150 -16.38 -4.26 -9.90
C ASN A 150 -16.87 -4.84 -8.57
N PHE A 151 -16.97 -4.01 -7.53
CA PHE A 151 -17.50 -4.44 -6.25
C PHE A 151 -18.37 -3.34 -5.65
N TYR A 152 -19.31 -3.75 -4.81
CA TYR A 152 -20.15 -2.84 -4.05
C TYR A 152 -20.44 -3.46 -2.68
N MET A 153 -20.97 -2.64 -1.78
CA MET A 153 -21.36 -3.06 -0.44
C MET A 153 -22.87 -3.20 -0.38
N GLU A 154 -23.35 -4.35 0.07
CA GLU A 154 -24.77 -4.59 0.35
C GLU A 154 -24.88 -5.21 1.74
N ASN A 155 -25.65 -4.57 2.64
CA ASN A 155 -25.81 -5.02 4.02
C ASN A 155 -24.46 -5.31 4.75
N ASN A 156 -23.50 -4.39 4.63
CA ASN A 156 -22.15 -4.52 5.19
C ASN A 156 -21.33 -5.73 4.67
N THR A 157 -21.80 -6.39 3.62
CA THR A 157 -21.12 -7.49 2.95
C THR A 157 -20.54 -7.02 1.62
N LEU A 158 -19.29 -7.40 1.36
CA LEU A 158 -18.63 -7.13 0.09
C LEU A 158 -19.20 -8.06 -0.99
N ILE A 159 -19.72 -7.49 -2.07
CA ILE A 159 -20.18 -8.27 -3.23
C ILE A 159 -19.26 -7.99 -4.41
N CYS A 160 -18.60 -9.04 -4.89
CA CYS A 160 -17.71 -8.98 -6.05
C CYS A 160 -18.50 -9.30 -7.33
N GLN A 161 -18.67 -8.33 -8.23
CA GLN A 161 -19.29 -8.55 -9.52
C GLN A 161 -18.26 -8.94 -10.58
N ARG A 162 -18.61 -9.96 -11.36
CA ARG A 162 -17.88 -10.28 -12.59
C ARG A 162 -18.11 -9.16 -13.60
N THR A 163 -17.03 -8.54 -14.05
CA THR A 163 -17.06 -7.57 -15.16
C THR A 163 -17.34 -8.26 -16.49
N SER A 164 -17.01 -9.55 -16.60
CA SER A 164 -17.22 -10.35 -17.80
C SER A 164 -17.41 -11.83 -17.44
N LYS A 165 -18.10 -12.58 -18.32
CA LYS A 165 -18.26 -14.04 -18.16
C LYS A 165 -16.93 -14.81 -18.30
N PHE A 166 -15.95 -14.22 -18.98
CA PHE A 166 -14.66 -14.87 -19.29
C PHE A 166 -13.67 -14.81 -18.12
N PHE A 167 -13.83 -13.86 -17.20
CA PHE A 167 -12.89 -13.68 -16.09
C PHE A 167 -13.53 -14.07 -14.78
N PRO A 168 -13.10 -15.19 -14.17
CA PRO A 168 -13.68 -15.63 -12.91
C PRO A 168 -13.33 -14.62 -11.81
N VAL A 169 -14.22 -14.57 -10.81
CA VAL A 169 -14.05 -13.78 -9.60
C VAL A 169 -14.14 -14.73 -8.43
N LEU A 170 -13.17 -14.66 -7.52
CA LEU A 170 -13.16 -15.41 -6.27
C LEU A 170 -13.32 -14.43 -5.11
N MET A 171 -14.32 -14.69 -4.28
CA MET A 171 -14.50 -14.01 -3.00
C MET A 171 -13.98 -14.92 -1.90
N VAL A 172 -13.03 -14.46 -1.10
CA VAL A 172 -12.36 -15.28 -0.09
C VAL A 172 -11.99 -14.43 1.13
N SER A 173 -11.93 -15.03 2.31
CA SER A 173 -11.42 -14.34 3.51
C SER A 173 -9.92 -14.06 3.37
N ILE A 174 -9.42 -13.00 4.01
CA ILE A 174 -7.99 -12.70 4.04
C ILE A 174 -7.21 -13.85 4.68
N GLU A 175 -7.75 -14.46 5.74
CA GLU A 175 -7.12 -15.57 6.46
C GLU A 175 -6.95 -16.80 5.56
N ASP A 176 -8.02 -17.24 4.90
CA ASP A 176 -8.00 -18.40 4.00
C ASP A 176 -7.07 -18.16 2.81
N TYR A 177 -7.07 -16.93 2.29
CA TYR A 177 -6.14 -16.53 1.22
C TYR A 177 -4.69 -16.64 1.68
N ILE A 178 -4.33 -16.07 2.83
CA ILE A 178 -2.96 -16.14 3.36
C ILE A 178 -2.54 -17.60 3.57
N LYS A 179 -3.42 -18.40 4.20
CA LYS A 179 -3.18 -19.82 4.47
C LYS A 179 -2.94 -20.60 3.18
N THR A 180 -3.78 -20.40 2.17
CA THR A 180 -3.70 -21.10 0.88
C THR A 180 -2.46 -20.67 0.09
N CYS A 181 -2.18 -19.37 0.06
CA CYS A 181 -1.18 -18.82 -0.83
C CYS A 181 0.25 -18.83 -0.29
N LYS A 182 0.45 -19.02 1.03
CA LYS A 182 1.77 -19.03 1.66
C LYS A 182 2.77 -20.00 1.02
N ALA A 183 2.31 -21.16 0.55
CA ALA A 183 3.15 -22.17 -0.11
C ALA A 183 3.30 -21.96 -1.62
N ILE A 184 2.41 -21.18 -2.24
CA ILE A 184 2.35 -20.99 -3.71
C ILE A 184 3.17 -19.76 -4.12
N THR A 185 2.97 -18.65 -3.42
CA THR A 185 3.69 -17.41 -3.65
C THR A 185 3.88 -16.66 -2.35
N ASN A 186 5.12 -16.69 -1.85
CA ASN A 186 5.50 -15.99 -0.63
C ASN A 186 5.99 -14.57 -0.90
N ARG A 187 6.66 -14.36 -2.05
CA ARG A 187 7.25 -13.09 -2.44
C ARG A 187 7.00 -12.83 -3.91
N VAL A 188 6.74 -11.57 -4.23
CA VAL A 188 6.62 -11.10 -5.62
C VAL A 188 7.65 -10.02 -5.87
N THR A 189 8.32 -10.17 -7.01
CA THR A 189 9.23 -9.16 -7.55
C THR A 189 8.59 -8.53 -8.76
N TYR A 190 8.66 -7.21 -8.82
CA TYR A 190 8.13 -6.42 -9.90
C TYR A 190 9.29 -5.79 -10.66
N VAL A 191 9.26 -5.92 -11.99
CA VAL A 191 10.14 -5.21 -12.90
C VAL A 191 9.26 -4.34 -13.77
N TYR A 192 9.24 -3.04 -13.50
CA TYR A 192 8.42 -2.06 -14.22
C TYR A 192 9.22 -1.36 -15.31
N PHE A 193 8.69 -1.39 -16.52
CA PHE A 193 9.19 -0.68 -17.70
C PHE A 193 8.27 0.51 -17.95
N SER A 194 8.78 1.73 -17.80
CA SER A 194 7.98 2.93 -18.04
C SER A 194 7.74 3.15 -19.53
N ASN A 195 6.64 3.83 -19.87
CA ASN A 195 6.37 4.27 -21.23
C ASN A 195 5.98 5.74 -21.23
N ASP A 196 6.92 6.61 -21.60
CA ASP A 196 6.76 8.07 -21.59
C ASP A 196 5.73 8.57 -22.60
N LYS A 197 5.35 7.73 -23.57
CA LYS A 197 4.31 8.03 -24.55
C LYS A 197 2.89 7.73 -24.05
N ASP A 198 2.75 7.04 -22.92
CA ASP A 198 1.46 6.73 -22.32
C ASP A 198 0.92 7.96 -21.54
N PRO A 199 -0.33 8.40 -21.75
CA PRO A 199 -0.89 9.54 -21.02
C PRO A 199 -1.02 9.29 -19.51
N THR A 200 -0.94 8.04 -19.08
CA THR A 200 -0.93 7.63 -17.67
C THR A 200 0.47 7.28 -17.16
N HIS A 201 1.51 7.74 -17.86
CA HIS A 201 2.92 7.55 -17.51
C HIS A 201 3.16 7.79 -16.01
N VAL A 202 3.94 6.89 -15.42
CA VAL A 202 4.39 7.00 -14.04
C VAL A 202 5.88 7.32 -14.07
N GLU A 203 6.22 8.53 -13.65
CA GLU A 203 7.62 8.95 -13.57
C GLU A 203 8.39 8.04 -12.62
N LEU A 204 9.52 7.50 -13.10
CA LEU A 204 10.37 6.68 -12.27
C LEU A 204 11.00 7.53 -11.16
N PRO A 205 10.98 7.06 -9.91
CA PRO A 205 11.40 7.81 -8.74
C PRO A 205 12.90 8.00 -8.57
N SER A 206 13.63 8.25 -9.67
CA SER A 206 15.01 8.79 -9.61
C SER A 206 15.14 10.03 -8.71
N ARG A 207 14.02 10.67 -8.33
CA ARG A 207 13.91 11.85 -7.46
C ARG A 207 13.13 11.64 -6.15
N ASN A 208 12.50 10.49 -5.89
CA ASN A 208 11.74 10.27 -4.65
C ASN A 208 12.62 9.58 -3.61
N GLN A 209 12.92 10.25 -2.50
CA GLN A 209 13.83 9.71 -1.46
C GLN A 209 13.33 8.40 -0.84
N ARG A 210 12.02 8.12 -0.94
CA ARG A 210 11.33 7.00 -0.30
C ARG A 210 11.09 5.81 -1.22
N LEU A 211 11.31 5.95 -2.53
CA LEU A 211 11.27 4.83 -3.46
C LEU A 211 12.60 4.67 -4.18
N ARG A 212 13.30 3.58 -3.91
CA ARG A 212 14.52 3.22 -4.63
C ARG A 212 14.20 2.18 -5.69
N CYS A 213 14.38 2.56 -6.95
CA CYS A 213 14.23 1.66 -8.11
C CYS A 213 15.44 0.78 -8.35
N ASP A 214 16.53 1.09 -7.67
CA ASP A 214 17.79 0.37 -7.73
C ASP A 214 18.13 -0.13 -6.34
N ASP A 215 18.23 -1.45 -6.19
CA ASP A 215 19.13 -1.95 -5.18
C ASP A 215 19.83 -3.22 -5.66
N GLN A 216 21.16 -3.16 -5.71
CA GLN A 216 22.00 -4.34 -5.82
C GLN A 216 21.67 -5.36 -4.70
N ARG A 217 21.11 -4.93 -3.56
CA ARG A 217 20.55 -5.81 -2.52
C ARG A 217 19.40 -6.68 -3.01
N THR A 218 18.55 -6.15 -3.89
CA THR A 218 17.46 -6.92 -4.51
C THR A 218 18.07 -8.06 -5.32
N VAL A 219 19.11 -7.79 -6.12
CA VAL A 219 19.87 -8.81 -6.88
C VAL A 219 20.46 -9.91 -5.98
N GLU A 220 21.02 -9.54 -4.83
CA GLU A 220 21.61 -10.49 -3.87
C GLU A 220 20.57 -11.43 -3.23
N ASN A 221 19.34 -10.95 -3.02
CA ASN A 221 18.24 -11.75 -2.49
C ASN A 221 17.75 -12.85 -3.47
N TYR A 222 18.06 -12.77 -4.76
CA TYR A 222 17.69 -13.79 -5.76
C TYR A 222 18.68 -14.95 -5.88
N LYS A 223 19.57 -15.17 -4.91
CA LYS A 223 20.54 -16.29 -4.92
C LYS A 223 19.90 -17.66 -5.22
N TYR A 224 18.60 -17.84 -4.96
CA TYR A 224 17.91 -19.12 -5.07
C TYR A 224 17.04 -19.33 -6.32
N ASN A 225 16.88 -18.33 -7.20
CA ASN A 225 16.14 -18.50 -8.45
C ASN A 225 16.96 -17.96 -9.63
N PHE A 226 17.70 -18.85 -10.31
CA PHE A 226 18.66 -18.50 -11.35
C PHE A 226 18.03 -17.71 -12.52
N ALA A 227 16.81 -18.09 -12.94
CA ALA A 227 16.10 -17.42 -14.02
C ALA A 227 15.65 -16.00 -13.63
N ALA A 228 15.10 -15.84 -12.43
CA ALA A 228 14.69 -14.53 -11.91
C ALA A 228 15.90 -13.61 -11.66
N ARG A 229 17.02 -14.18 -11.16
CA ARG A 229 18.25 -13.43 -10.88
C ARG A 229 18.85 -12.80 -12.14
N HIS A 230 18.94 -13.56 -13.23
CA HIS A 230 19.46 -13.02 -14.50
C HIS A 230 18.56 -11.91 -15.05
N LEU A 231 17.24 -12.08 -14.95
CA LEU A 231 16.25 -11.09 -15.38
C LEU A 231 16.41 -9.79 -14.59
N VAL A 232 16.36 -9.87 -13.26
CA VAL A 232 16.49 -8.71 -12.37
C VAL A 232 17.84 -8.01 -12.56
N ALA A 233 18.93 -8.76 -12.68
CA ALA A 233 20.27 -8.19 -12.86
C ALA A 233 20.49 -7.49 -14.21
N LYS A 234 19.82 -7.95 -15.29
CA LYS A 234 19.88 -7.26 -16.59
C LYS A 234 18.98 -6.01 -16.59
N ALA A 235 17.78 -6.14 -16.03
CA ALA A 235 16.79 -5.07 -15.93
C ALA A 235 17.27 -3.89 -15.09
N ALA A 236 17.87 -4.14 -13.92
CA ALA A 236 18.39 -3.10 -13.01
C ALA A 236 19.58 -2.28 -13.57
N LYS A 237 20.04 -2.56 -14.81
CA LYS A 237 21.08 -1.76 -15.49
C LYS A 237 20.49 -0.76 -16.48
N LEU A 238 19.17 -0.80 -16.69
CA LEU A 238 18.47 0.07 -17.64
C LEU A 238 17.88 1.27 -16.89
N ALA A 239 18.13 2.47 -17.38
CA ALA A 239 17.71 3.72 -16.73
C ALA A 239 16.17 3.90 -16.66
N GLU A 240 15.44 3.19 -17.52
CA GLU A 240 13.97 3.27 -17.65
C GLU A 240 13.26 2.08 -17.00
N VAL A 241 13.92 1.42 -16.05
CA VAL A 241 13.39 0.24 -15.38
C VAL A 241 13.46 0.40 -13.86
N CYS A 242 12.40 -0.02 -13.18
CA CYS A 242 12.36 -0.06 -11.72
C CYS A 242 12.14 -1.48 -11.22
N VAL A 243 13.00 -1.95 -10.32
CA VAL A 243 12.87 -3.25 -9.69
C VAL A 243 12.57 -3.11 -8.22
N PHE A 244 11.49 -3.74 -7.75
CA PHE A 244 11.07 -3.67 -6.35
C PHE A 244 10.24 -4.91 -5.97
N THR A 245 10.02 -5.12 -4.67
CA THR A 245 9.26 -6.24 -4.10
C THR A 245 8.10 -5.74 -3.24
N GLU A 246 7.25 -6.65 -2.76
CA GLU A 246 6.14 -6.27 -1.87
C GLU A 246 6.63 -5.65 -0.54
N GLU A 247 7.83 -6.03 -0.09
CA GLU A 247 8.43 -5.61 1.19
C GLU A 247 9.16 -4.27 1.12
N ASP A 248 9.61 -3.84 -0.06
CA ASP A 248 10.38 -2.61 -0.24
C ASP A 248 9.56 -1.33 0.03
N LEU A 249 8.24 -1.47 0.19
CA LEU A 249 7.31 -0.43 0.64
C LEU A 249 7.33 -0.19 2.16
N LEU A 250 7.84 -1.13 2.96
CA LEU A 250 7.68 -1.16 4.43
C LEU A 250 8.91 -0.67 5.21
N THR A 251 10.02 -0.35 4.54
CA THR A 251 11.24 0.14 5.21
C THR A 251 11.25 1.66 5.45
N VAL A 252 10.15 2.34 5.12
CA VAL A 252 9.99 3.78 5.34
C VAL A 252 9.52 4.01 6.79
N GLY A 253 10.46 4.41 7.66
CA GLY A 253 10.18 4.91 9.01
C GLY A 253 10.79 4.14 10.18
N GLY A 254 11.76 3.23 9.97
CA GLY A 254 12.46 2.55 11.10
C GLY A 254 11.59 1.61 11.93
N LEU A 255 10.29 1.52 11.66
CA LEU A 255 9.36 0.55 12.24
C LEU A 255 9.27 -0.67 11.32
N SER A 256 10.32 -1.49 11.36
CA SER A 256 10.20 -2.88 10.93
C SER A 256 9.20 -3.58 11.84
N GLN A 257 7.97 -3.77 11.36
CA GLN A 257 7.05 -4.73 11.99
C GLN A 257 7.61 -6.13 11.73
N ARG A 258 8.26 -6.69 12.76
CA ARG A 258 8.62 -8.12 12.84
C ARG A 258 7.40 -8.96 13.19
#